data_AF-A0AA86J5B4-F1
#
_entry.id   AF-A0AA86J5B4-F1
#
_cell.length_a   1.000
_cell.length_b   1.000
_cell.length_c   1.000
_cell.angle_alpha   90.00
_cell.angle_beta   90.00
_cell.angle_gamma   90.00
#
_symmetry.space_group_name_H-M   'P 1'
#
loop_
_entity.id
_entity.type
_entity.pdbx_description
1 polymer ?
#
loop_
_entity_poly.entity_id
_entity_poly.type
_entity_poly.pdbx_seq_one_letter_code
_entity_poly.pdbx_strand_id
1 'polypeptide(L)'
;MGKTGGSVNKKIKYLCCVIWLTFFSIAFAILWIRTPALWFINLPKSAWEMLANYTDGACCERIADLEIAVGLAFGFLIGLLLMYMFLHLAGRR
;
A
#
# COMPACT_ATOMS: atom_id res chain seq x y z
N MET A 1 -0.74 1.94 -43.25
CA MET A 1 -0.09 2.81 -42.23
C MET A 1 -0.62 2.44 -40.86
N GLY A 2 0.07 1.53 -40.15
CA GLY A 2 -0.35 1.02 -38.84
C GLY A 2 0.74 1.26 -37.79
N LYS A 3 0.51 2.23 -36.89
CA LYS A 3 1.29 2.44 -35.65
C LYS A 3 0.40 3.08 -34.57
N THR A 4 -0.70 2.43 -34.20
CA THR A 4 -1.58 2.88 -33.09
C THR A 4 -1.85 1.78 -32.05
N GLY A 5 -1.30 0.58 -32.21
CA GLY A 5 -1.52 -0.55 -31.28
C GLY A 5 -0.63 -0.59 -30.04
N GLY A 6 0.47 0.17 -29.99
CA GLY A 6 1.45 0.08 -28.89
C GLY A 6 1.09 0.86 -27.62
N SER A 7 0.35 1.98 -27.76
CA SER A 7 0.05 2.88 -26.63
C SER A 7 -1.10 2.36 -25.75
N VAL A 8 -2.11 1.75 -26.38
CA VAL A 8 -3.26 1.15 -25.69
C VAL A 8 -2.80 0.01 -24.77
N ASN A 9 -1.90 -0.85 -25.25
CA ASN A 9 -1.35 -1.96 -24.48
C ASN A 9 -0.52 -1.49 -23.27
N LYS A 10 0.23 -0.38 -23.40
CA LYS A 10 0.94 0.22 -22.27
C LYS A 10 -0.02 0.76 -21.22
N LYS A 11 -1.03 1.54 -21.62
CA LYS A 11 -2.04 2.09 -20.70
C LYS A 11 -2.79 0.99 -19.96
N ILE A 12 -3.19 -0.08 -20.64
CA ILE A 12 -3.86 -1.24 -20.03
C ILE A 12 -2.94 -1.92 -19.01
N LYS A 13 -1.65 -2.10 -19.32
CA LYS A 13 -0.69 -2.67 -18.38
C LYS A 13 -0.55 -1.81 -17.12
N TYR A 14 -0.44 -0.50 -17.26
CA TYR A 14 -0.39 0.41 -16.10
C TYR A 14 -1.68 0.37 -15.29
N LEU A 15 -2.84 0.36 -15.96
CA LEU A 15 -4.13 0.29 -15.29
C LEU A 15 -4.27 -1.01 -14.49
N CYS A 16 -3.85 -2.14 -15.08
CA CYS A 16 -3.84 -3.44 -14.43
C CYS A 16 -2.89 -3.47 -13.21
N CYS A 17 -1.71 -2.84 -13.33
CA CYS A 17 -0.77 -2.71 -12.21
C CYS A 17 -1.32 -1.85 -11.08
N VAL A 18 -1.98 -0.74 -11.41
CA VAL A 18 -2.62 0.14 -10.41
C VAL A 18 -3.76 -0.60 -9.70
N ILE A 19 -4.63 -1.28 -10.44
CA ILE A 19 -5.71 -2.09 -9.86
C ILE A 19 -5.14 -3.19 -8.95
N TRP A 20 -4.07 -3.86 -9.38
CA TRP A 20 -3.41 -4.89 -8.58
C TRP A 20 -2.82 -4.32 -7.28
N LEU A 21 -2.14 -3.18 -7.35
CA LEU A 21 -1.60 -2.47 -6.19
C LEU A 21 -2.70 -2.04 -5.22
N THR A 22 -3.79 -1.46 -5.73
CA THR A 22 -4.93 -1.06 -4.91
C THR A 22 -5.57 -2.26 -4.23
N PHE A 23 -5.78 -3.36 -4.95
CA PHE A 23 -6.36 -4.58 -4.39
C PHE A 23 -5.46 -5.18 -3.30
N PHE A 24 -4.15 -5.26 -3.54
CA PHE A 24 -3.19 -5.74 -2.53
C PHE A 24 -3.10 -4.84 -1.31
N SER A 25 -3.09 -3.53 -1.50
CA SER A 25 -3.04 -2.55 -0.40
C SER A 25 -4.29 -2.65 0.47
N ILE A 26 -5.49 -2.78 -0.12
CA ILE A 26 -6.74 -2.97 0.62
C ILE A 26 -6.77 -4.33 1.33
N ALA A 27 -6.41 -5.41 0.64
CA ALA A 27 -6.37 -6.75 1.25
C ALA A 27 -5.40 -6.81 2.43
N PHE A 28 -4.23 -6.15 2.31
CA PHE A 28 -3.26 -6.05 3.38
C PHE A 28 -3.78 -5.19 4.54
N ALA A 29 -4.43 -4.05 4.27
CA ALA A 29 -5.04 -3.22 5.30
C ALA A 29 -6.13 -3.99 6.08
N ILE A 30 -6.97 -4.77 5.40
CA ILE A 30 -7.97 -5.63 6.04
C ILE A 30 -7.29 -6.70 6.92
N LEU A 31 -6.25 -7.37 6.39
CA LEU A 31 -5.49 -8.36 7.15
C LEU A 31 -4.79 -7.72 8.36
N TRP A 32 -4.28 -6.50 8.22
CA TRP A 32 -3.63 -5.73 9.28
C TRP A 32 -4.59 -5.43 10.42
N ILE A 33 -5.81 -4.98 10.13
CA ILE A 33 -6.84 -4.70 11.14
C ILE A 33 -7.31 -5.99 11.83
N ARG A 34 -7.46 -7.08 11.07
CA ARG A 34 -7.96 -8.36 11.60
C ARG A 34 -6.91 -9.20 12.33
N THR A 35 -5.63 -8.90 12.12
CA THR A 35 -4.54 -9.69 12.67
C THR A 35 -3.74 -8.81 13.64
N PRO A 36 -4.10 -8.76 14.94
CA PRO A 36 -3.31 -8.04 15.94
C PRO A 36 -1.88 -8.59 16.04
N ALA A 37 -1.64 -9.80 15.53
CA ALA A 37 -0.29 -10.36 15.38
C ALA A 37 0.55 -9.77 14.24
N LEU A 38 0.01 -8.86 13.43
CA LEU A 38 0.79 -8.01 12.52
C LEU A 38 1.14 -6.67 13.16
N TRP A 39 0.46 -6.30 14.25
CA TRP A 39 0.78 -5.10 15.03
C TRP A 39 2.07 -5.24 15.85
N PHE A 40 2.75 -6.39 15.78
CA PHE A 40 4.10 -6.57 16.35
C PHE A 40 5.15 -5.68 15.69
N ILE A 41 4.88 -5.11 14.51
CA ILE A 41 5.52 -3.86 14.07
C ILE A 41 4.89 -2.73 14.91
N ASN A 42 5.10 -2.80 16.23
CA ASN A 42 4.73 -1.74 17.14
C ASN A 42 5.66 -0.59 16.82
N LEU A 43 5.16 0.36 16.02
CA LEU A 43 5.80 1.65 15.87
C LEU A 43 6.14 2.17 17.28
N PRO A 44 7.36 2.66 17.52
CA PRO A 44 7.75 3.13 18.84
C PRO A 44 6.76 4.21 19.30
N LYS A 45 6.49 4.29 20.61
CA LYS A 45 5.53 5.27 21.17
C LYS A 45 5.79 6.70 20.67
N SER A 46 7.06 7.05 20.42
CA SER A 46 7.45 8.33 19.82
C SER A 46 6.87 8.55 18.42
N ALA A 47 6.80 7.53 17.57
CA ALA A 47 6.21 7.64 16.24
C ALA A 47 4.68 7.79 16.32
N TRP A 48 4.04 7.13 17.28
CA TRP A 48 2.61 7.33 17.57
C TRP A 48 2.33 8.73 18.12
N GLU A 49 3.14 9.23 19.05
CA GLU A 49 3.03 10.60 19.57
C GLU A 49 3.27 11.64 18.48
N MET A 50 4.21 11.40 17.56
CA MET A 50 4.44 12.27 16.41
C MET A 50 3.23 12.28 15.47
N LEU A 51 2.69 11.11 15.12
CA LEU A 51 1.48 11.00 14.30
C LEU A 51 0.25 11.62 14.98
N ALA A 52 0.09 11.43 16.30
CA ALA A 52 -0.99 12.01 17.09
C ALA A 52 -0.88 13.54 17.13
N ASN A 53 0.32 14.10 17.28
CA ASN A 53 0.56 15.54 17.20
C ASN A 53 0.28 16.10 15.80
N TYR A 54 0.58 15.34 14.73
CA TYR A 54 0.23 15.74 13.36
C TYR A 54 -1.28 15.66 13.05
N THR A 55 -2.03 14.85 13.81
CA THR A 55 -3.46 14.62 13.58
C THR A 55 -4.36 15.35 14.56
N ASP A 56 -3.81 16.19 15.45
CA ASP A 56 -4.48 17.19 16.30
C ASP A 56 -5.80 16.70 16.95
N GLY A 57 -5.82 15.47 17.46
CA GLY A 57 -7.07 14.85 17.89
C GLY A 57 -6.92 13.73 18.91
N ALA A 58 -7.20 14.04 20.17
CA ALA A 58 -7.11 13.15 21.33
C ALA A 58 -8.28 12.13 21.48
N CYS A 59 -9.04 11.82 20.41
CA CYS A 59 -10.22 10.94 20.51
C CYS A 59 -10.04 9.62 19.75
N CYS A 60 -10.52 8.53 20.37
CA CYS A 60 -10.43 7.13 19.92
C CYS A 60 -10.80 6.88 18.44
N GLU A 61 -11.64 7.73 17.85
CA GLU A 61 -12.08 7.61 16.47
C GLU A 61 -10.94 7.80 15.46
N ARG A 62 -10.00 8.73 15.72
CA ARG A 62 -8.86 8.98 14.83
C ARG A 62 -7.73 7.97 14.92
N ILE A 63 -7.63 7.22 16.02
CA ILE A 63 -6.62 6.16 16.17
C ILE A 63 -6.92 5.03 15.18
N ALA A 64 -8.20 4.68 15.01
CA ALA A 64 -8.61 3.67 14.04
C ALA A 64 -8.33 4.12 12.58
N ASP A 65 -8.61 5.38 12.24
CA ASP A 65 -8.26 5.93 10.93
C ASP A 65 -6.75 5.92 10.69
N LEU A 66 -5.97 6.22 11.73
CA LEU A 66 -4.52 6.24 11.67
C LEU A 66 -3.96 4.82 11.45
N GLU A 67 -4.50 3.81 12.14
CA GLU A 67 -4.15 2.40 11.96
C GLU A 67 -4.48 1.91 10.55
N ILE A 68 -5.63 2.32 10.00
CA ILE A 68 -6.03 2.02 8.63
C ILE A 68 -5.06 2.68 7.63
N ALA A 69 -4.71 3.95 7.84
CA ALA A 69 -3.78 4.69 6.99
C ALA A 69 -2.38 4.07 7.00
N VAL A 70 -1.89 3.66 8.17
CA VAL A 70 -0.60 2.96 8.33
C VAL A 70 -0.65 1.61 7.61
N GLY A 71 -1.72 0.82 7.80
CA GLY A 71 -1.91 -0.46 7.12
C GLY A 71 -1.93 -0.32 5.59
N LEU A 72 -2.64 0.70 5.07
CA LEU A 72 -2.66 1.04 3.64
C LEU A 72 -1.26 1.42 3.13
N ALA A 73 -0.51 2.25 3.88
CA ALA A 73 0.83 2.68 3.51
C ALA A 73 1.82 1.51 3.45
N PHE A 74 1.80 0.61 4.44
CA PHE A 74 2.61 -0.61 4.44
C PHE A 74 2.20 -1.55 3.30
N GLY A 75 0.89 -1.77 3.10
CA GLY A 75 0.38 -2.60 2.02
C GLY A 75 0.77 -2.07 0.64
N PHE A 76 0.75 -0.75 0.46
CA PHE A 76 1.21 -0.08 -0.76
C PHE A 76 2.72 -0.27 -0.98
N LEU A 77 3.53 -0.04 0.06
CA LEU A 77 4.99 -0.23 0.00
C LEU A 77 5.37 -1.67 -0.36
N ILE A 78 4.75 -2.66 0.30
CA ILE A 78 4.99 -4.08 0.03
C ILE A 78 4.53 -4.44 -1.39
N GLY A 79 3.36 -3.97 -1.81
CA GLY A 79 2.84 -4.18 -3.16
C GLY A 79 3.78 -3.61 -4.23
N LEU A 80 4.33 -2.41 -3.98
CA LEU A 80 5.28 -1.75 -4.88
C LEU A 80 6.61 -2.51 -4.93
N LEU A 81 7.10 -2.99 -3.78
CA LEU A 81 8.28 -3.86 -3.69
C LEU A 81 8.10 -5.16 -4.48
N LEU A 82 6.97 -5.84 -4.32
CA LEU A 82 6.65 -7.06 -5.05
C LEU A 82 6.57 -6.79 -6.55
N MET A 83 5.87 -5.72 -6.96
CA MET A 83 5.79 -5.33 -8.36
C MET A 83 7.18 -5.03 -8.95
N TYR A 84 8.03 -4.32 -8.21
CA TYR A 84 9.40 -4.03 -8.62
C TYR A 84 10.22 -5.32 -8.75
N MET A 85 10.13 -6.23 -7.78
CA MET A 85 10.76 -7.56 -7.87
C MET A 85 10.28 -8.33 -9.09
N PHE A 86 8.97 -8.39 -9.33
CA PHE A 86 8.39 -9.07 -10.49
C PHE A 86 8.89 -8.49 -11.82
N LEU A 87 8.91 -7.16 -11.95
CA LEU A 87 9.43 -6.49 -13.14
C LEU A 87 10.91 -6.77 -13.34
N HIS A 88 11.70 -6.75 -12.27
CA HIS A 88 13.13 -7.01 -12.32
C HIS A 88 13.44 -8.48 -12.63
N LEU A 89 12.68 -9.44 -12.08
CA LEU A 89 12.77 -10.87 -12.42
C LEU A 89 12.33 -11.13 -13.85
N ALA A 90 11.25 -10.50 -14.32
CA ALA A 90 10.76 -10.64 -15.68
C ALA A 90 11.72 -10.02 -16.72
N GLY A 91 12.42 -8.94 -16.38
CA GLY A 91 13.41 -8.28 -17.24
C GLY A 91 14.80 -8.94 -17.25
N ARG A 92 15.05 -9.93 -16.38
CA ARG A 92 16.29 -10.73 -16.37
C ARG A 92 16.25 -11.97 -17.28
N ARG A 93 15.15 -12.22 -17.98
CA ARG A 93 15.06 -13.21 -19.08
C ARG A 93 15.13 -12.50 -20.42
#